data_AF-A0A967LLR0-F1
#
_entry.id   AF-A0A967LLR0-F1
#
_cell.length_a   1.000
_cell.length_b   1.000
_cell.length_c   1.000
_cell.angle_alpha   90.00
_cell.angle_beta   90.00
_cell.angle_gamma   90.00
#
_symmetry.space_group_name_H-M   'P 1'
#
loop_
_entity.id
_entity.type
_entity.pdbx_description
1 polymer ?
#
loop_
_entity_poly.entity_id
_entity_poly.type
_entity_poly.pdbx_seq_one_letter_code
_entity_poly.pdbx_strand_id
1 'polypeptide(L)'
;MKTVKVILREDVEKLGEAGEIVSVKPGYARNYLLPQDLAYEATDATIRQLEQERERAEQRARREYLEARRRASQLEEIQLTFHARAGEESKLFGSI
;
A
#
# COMPACT_ATOMS: atom_id res chain seq x y z
N MET A 1 2.69 5.04 34.58
CA MET A 1 1.72 6.06 34.15
C MET A 1 0.68 5.40 33.25
N LYS A 2 -0.62 5.64 33.46
CA LYS A 2 -1.68 5.06 32.62
C LYS A 2 -1.70 5.77 31.27
N THR A 3 -1.50 5.04 30.18
CA THR A 3 -1.65 5.52 28.80
C THR A 3 -2.97 5.01 28.22
N VAL A 4 -3.50 5.73 27.22
CA VAL A 4 -4.69 5.34 26.45
C VAL A 4 -4.31 5.20 24.99
N LYS A 5 -4.90 4.22 24.31
CA LYS A 5 -4.72 4.04 22.87
C LYS A 5 -5.79 4.84 22.12
N VAL A 6 -5.37 5.56 21.10
CA VAL A 6 -6.26 6.28 20.19
C VAL A 6 -5.81 5.99 18.76
N ILE A 7 -6.74 6.03 17.81
CA ILE A 7 -6.44 5.93 16.39
C ILE A 7 -6.54 7.33 15.79
N LEU A 8 -5.50 7.77 15.10
CA LEU A 8 -5.46 9.07 14.44
C LEU A 8 -6.40 9.12 13.24
N ARG A 9 -7.11 10.23 13.08
CA ARG A 9 -7.93 10.52 11.90
C ARG A 9 -7.14 11.31 10.86
N GLU A 10 -6.21 12.13 11.32
CA GLU A 10 -5.37 13.00 10.52
C GLU A 10 -3.91 12.85 10.96
N ASP A 11 -2.99 13.30 10.12
CA ASP A 11 -1.57 13.34 10.45
C ASP A 11 -1.34 14.37 11.56
N VAL A 12 -0.77 13.93 12.68
CA VAL A 12 -0.49 14.80 13.81
C VAL A 12 1.01 14.89 14.00
N GLU A 13 1.54 16.12 13.89
CA GLU A 13 2.96 16.40 14.03
C GLU A 13 3.51 15.82 15.34
N LYS A 14 4.58 15.02 15.25
CA LYS A 14 5.26 14.35 16.37
C LYS A 14 4.45 13.24 17.05
N LEU A 15 3.33 12.81 16.48
CA LEU A 15 2.52 11.72 17.02
C LEU A 15 2.39 10.54 16.05
N GLY A 16 2.05 10.79 14.78
CA GLY A 16 1.89 9.74 13.78
C GLY A 16 1.07 10.18 12.58
N GLU A 17 0.87 9.24 11.65
CA GLU A 17 0.05 9.41 10.45
C GLU A 17 -1.42 9.02 10.70
N ALA A 18 -2.31 9.49 9.83
CA ALA A 18 -3.71 9.10 9.82
C ALA A 18 -3.87 7.57 9.76
N GLY A 19 -4.70 7.01 10.64
CA GLY A 19 -4.94 5.58 10.76
C GLY A 19 -3.96 4.84 11.67
N GLU A 20 -2.97 5.51 12.26
CA GLU A 20 -2.04 4.87 13.20
C GLU A 20 -2.64 4.75 14.62
N ILE A 21 -2.38 3.61 15.28
CA ILE A 21 -2.73 3.40 16.70
C ILE A 21 -1.59 3.92 17.57
N VAL A 22 -1.83 5.00 18.32
CA VAL A 22 -0.83 5.65 19.16
C VAL A 22 -1.22 5.58 20.65
N SER A 23 -0.21 5.42 21.52
CA SER A 23 -0.41 5.39 22.98
C SER A 23 -0.08 6.74 23.60
N VAL A 24 -1.10 7.46 24.04
CA VAL A 24 -0.97 8.83 24.58
C VAL A 24 -1.38 8.93 26.04
N LYS A 25 -1.10 10.07 26.68
CA LYS A 25 -1.59 10.35 28.03
C LYS A 25 -3.12 10.61 27.99
N PRO A 26 -3.90 10.18 28.99
CA PRO A 26 -5.36 10.38 29.02
C PRO A 26 -5.80 11.84 28.88
N GLY A 27 -5.05 12.78 29.47
CA GLY A 27 -5.34 14.21 29.35
C GLY A 27 -5.15 14.73 27.93
N TYR A 28 -4.15 14.21 27.20
CA TYR A 28 -3.88 14.62 25.83
C TYR A 28 -4.96 14.11 24.86
N ALA A 29 -5.39 12.85 25.04
CA ALA A 29 -6.53 12.32 24.29
C ALA A 29 -7.81 13.13 24.53
N ARG A 30 -8.20 13.33 25.80
CA ARG A 30 -9.49 13.94 26.15
C ARG A 30 -9.57 15.44 25.92
N ASN A 31 -8.46 16.17 26.07
CA ASN A 31 -8.50 17.64 26.00
C ASN A 31 -8.08 18.19 24.62
N TYR A 32 -7.38 17.39 23.80
CA TYR A 32 -6.83 17.85 22.52
C TYR A 32 -7.30 16.98 21.36
N LEU A 33 -6.99 15.67 21.37
CA LEU A 33 -7.21 14.83 20.19
C LEU A 33 -8.70 14.51 19.93
N LEU A 34 -9.46 14.14 20.96
CA LEU A 34 -10.88 13.79 20.82
C LEU A 34 -11.76 15.01 20.52
N PRO A 35 -11.61 16.16 21.22
CA PRO A 35 -12.45 17.33 20.93
C PRO A 35 -12.16 18.01 19.59
N GLN A 36 -10.93 17.90 19.07
CA GLN A 36 -10.55 18.43 17.76
C GLN A 36 -10.79 17.44 16.62
N ASP A 37 -11.38 16.27 16.92
CA ASP A 37 -11.64 15.20 15.96
C ASP A 37 -10.38 14.69 15.22
N LEU A 38 -9.21 14.87 15.84
CA LEU A 38 -7.91 14.42 15.32
C LEU A 38 -7.66 12.93 15.59
N ALA A 39 -8.40 12.34 16.54
CA ALA A 39 -8.32 10.92 16.85
C ALA A 39 -9.66 10.40 17.38
N TYR A 40 -9.83 9.08 17.36
CA TYR A 40 -10.94 8.37 18.01
C TYR A 40 -10.42 7.28 18.95
N GLU A 41 -11.30 6.80 19.83
CA GLU A 41 -10.92 5.79 20.83
C GLU A 41 -10.57 4.45 20.17
N ALA A 42 -9.38 3.93 20.50
CA ALA A 42 -8.96 2.62 20.04
C ALA A 42 -9.53 1.53 20.96
N THR A 43 -10.78 1.14 20.71
CA THR A 43 -11.38 -0.01 21.39
C THR A 43 -10.81 -1.32 20.84
N ASP A 44 -10.83 -2.40 21.63
CA ASP A 44 -10.36 -3.71 21.17
C ASP A 44 -11.08 -4.21 19.91
N ALA A 45 -12.35 -3.82 19.73
CA ALA A 45 -13.10 -4.14 18.52
C ALA A 45 -12.56 -3.39 17.29
N THR A 46 -12.34 -2.09 17.43
CA THR A 46 -11.85 -1.25 16.33
C THR A 46 -10.41 -1.57 15.96
N ILE A 47 -9.56 -1.89 16.94
CA ILE A 47 -8.19 -2.35 16.70
C ILE A 47 -8.20 -3.63 15.87
N ARG A 48 -9.02 -4.63 16.25
CA ARG A 48 -9.12 -5.90 15.50
C ARG A 48 -9.65 -5.71 14.09
N GLN A 49 -10.62 -4.81 13.90
CA GLN A 49 -11.12 -4.48 12.56
C GLN A 49 -10.02 -3.87 11.69
N LEU A 50 -9.28 -2.90 12.23
CA LEU A 50 -8.18 -2.25 11.52
C LEU A 50 -7.06 -3.24 11.18
N GLU A 51 -6.71 -4.13 12.10
CA GLU A 51 -5.72 -5.19 11.87
C GLU A 51 -6.18 -6.15 10.75
N GLN A 52 -7.45 -6.57 10.76
CA GLN A 52 -8.00 -7.43 9.69
C GLN A 52 -8.03 -6.71 8.34
N GLU A 53 -8.37 -5.42 8.31
CA GLU A 53 -8.36 -4.63 7.09
C GLU A 53 -6.94 -4.48 6.53
N ARG A 54 -5.96 -4.21 7.38
CA ARG A 54 -4.54 -4.16 7.02
C ARG A 54 -4.06 -5.50 6.47
N GLU A 55 -4.36 -6.60 7.15
CA GLU A 55 -3.97 -7.93 6.68
C GLU A 55 -4.59 -8.25 5.33
N ARG A 56 -5.88 -7.93 5.13
CA ARG A 56 -6.54 -8.10 3.83
C ARG A 56 -5.92 -7.24 2.75
N ALA A 57 -5.54 -6.00 3.05
CA ALA A 57 -4.87 -5.11 2.10
C ALA A 57 -3.50 -5.64 1.71
N GLU A 58 -2.69 -6.08 2.68
CA GLU A 58 -1.39 -6.69 2.44
C GLU A 58 -1.50 -7.98 1.61
N GLN A 59 -2.48 -8.83 1.91
CA GLN A 59 -2.73 -10.04 1.13
C GLN A 59 -3.11 -9.71 -0.32
N ARG A 60 -3.94 -8.69 -0.57
CA ARG A 60 -4.28 -8.23 -1.93
C ARG A 60 -3.05 -7.70 -2.66
N ALA A 61 -2.30 -6.79 -2.05
CA ALA A 61 -1.09 -6.23 -2.64
C ALA A 61 -0.05 -7.33 -2.96
N ARG A 62 0.11 -8.31 -2.08
CA ARG A 62 0.99 -9.46 -2.31
C ARG A 62 0.52 -10.32 -3.49
N ARG A 63 -0.78 -10.57 -3.62
CA ARG A 63 -1.34 -11.32 -4.76
C ARG A 63 -1.08 -10.58 -6.06
N GLU A 64 -1.38 -9.28 -6.12
CA GLU A 64 -1.14 -8.45 -7.30
C GLU A 64 0.34 -8.44 -7.71
N TYR A 65 1.24 -8.30 -6.73
CA TYR A 65 2.68 -8.37 -6.97
C TYR A 65 3.11 -9.72 -7.57
N LEU A 66 2.61 -10.83 -7.01
CA LEU A 66 2.93 -12.17 -7.51
C LEU A 66 2.36 -12.39 -8.92
N GLU A 67 1.16 -11.91 -9.21
CA GLU A 67 0.56 -12.00 -10.55
C GLU A 67 1.30 -11.15 -11.58
N ALA A 68 1.74 -9.94 -11.19
CA ALA A 68 2.57 -9.09 -12.03
C ALA A 68 3.92 -9.75 -12.33
N ARG A 69 4.57 -10.32 -11.31
CA ARG A 69 5.83 -11.04 -11.47
C ARG A 69 5.68 -12.27 -12.36
N ARG A 70 4.61 -13.05 -12.21
CA ARG A 70 4.30 -14.20 -13.09
C ARG A 70 4.16 -13.77 -14.54
N ARG A 71 3.42 -12.68 -14.81
CA ARG A 71 3.27 -12.13 -16.17
C ARG A 71 4.59 -11.65 -16.74
N ALA A 72 5.43 -11.00 -15.94
CA ALA A 72 6.75 -10.56 -16.38
C ALA A 72 7.63 -11.74 -16.81
N SER A 73 7.68 -12.81 -16.03
CA SER A 73 8.43 -14.01 -16.40
C SER A 73 7.90 -14.67 -17.68
N GLN A 74 6.58 -14.71 -17.88
CA GLN A 74 6.00 -15.21 -19.14
C GLN A 74 6.41 -14.36 -20.35
N LEU A 75 6.55 -13.04 -20.20
CA LEU A 75 6.99 -12.16 -21.27
C LEU A 75 8.49 -12.28 -21.54
N GLU A 76 9.31 -12.51 -20.53
CA GLU A 76 10.75 -12.75 -20.69
C GLU A 76 11.05 -14.03 -21.48
N GLU A 77 10.21 -15.06 -21.34
CA GLU A 77 10.33 -16.31 -22.10
C GLU A 77 9.90 -16.17 -23.57
N ILE A 78 9.17 -15.10 -23.93
CA ILE A 78 8.72 -14.89 -25.31
C ILE A 78 9.86 -14.25 -26.11
N GLN A 79 10.57 -15.09 -26.87
CA GLN A 79 11.48 -14.64 -27.91
C GLN A 79 10.74 -14.50 -29.24
N LEU A 80 10.53 -13.26 -29.69
CA LEU A 80 9.95 -12.97 -31.00
C LEU A 80 11.07 -12.81 -32.04
N THR A 81 11.26 -13.84 -32.85
CA THR A 81 12.17 -13.81 -33.99
C THR A 81 11.41 -13.36 -35.23
N PHE A 82 11.75 -12.19 -35.77
CA PHE A 82 11.16 -11.68 -37.00
C PHE A 82 12.10 -11.98 -38.17
N HIS A 83 11.60 -12.70 -39.19
CA HIS A 83 12.32 -12.95 -40.42
C HIS A 83 11.87 -11.97 -41.51
N ALA A 84 12.75 -11.06 -41.90
CA ALA A 84 12.55 -10.18 -43.05
C ALA A 84 13.31 -10.71 -44.27
N ARG A 85 12.68 -10.74 -45.46
CA ARG A 85 13.37 -11.01 -46.72
C ARG A 85 14.16 -9.77 -47.14
N ALA A 86 15.49 -9.85 -47.12
CA ALA A 86 16.35 -8.85 -47.73
C ALA A 86 16.29 -8.99 -49.27
N GLY A 87 15.98 -7.90 -49.98
CA GLY A 87 16.10 -7.85 -51.44
C GLY A 87 17.57 -7.80 -51.88
N GLU A 88 17.82 -8.01 -53.18
CA GLU A 88 19.15 -8.20 -53.82
C GLU A 88 20.24 -7.16 -53.47
N GLU A 89 19.86 -6.01 -52.91
CA GLU A 89 20.79 -4.92 -52.51
C GLU A 89 20.98 -4.75 -51.00
N SER A 90 20.54 -5.69 -50.16
CA SER A 90 20.72 -5.59 -48.69
C SER A 90 20.08 -4.34 -48.05
N LYS A 91 19.08 -3.73 -48.71
CA LYS A 91 18.27 -2.66 -48.12
C LYS A 91 16.98 -3.22 -47.54
N LEU A 92 16.79 -3.05 -46.24
CA LEU A 92 15.56 -3.31 -45.51
C LEU A 92 14.62 -2.10 -45.71
N PHE A 93 13.51 -2.29 -46.42
CA PHE A 93 12.47 -1.27 -46.58
C PHE A 93 11.20 -1.73 -45.87
N GLY A 94 10.78 -0.94 -44.88
CA GLY A 94 9.61 -1.20 -44.04
C GLY A 94 9.96 -1.04 -42.56
N SER A 95 9.12 -0.33 -41.82
CA SER A 95 9.25 -0.21 -40.36
C SER A 95 8.94 -1.56 -39.72
N ILE A 96 9.88 -2.08 -38.92
CA ILE A 96 9.67 -3.20 -37.99
C ILE A 96 9.05 -2.66 -36.70
#